data_AF-A0A255ZTT7-F1
#
_entry.id   AF-A0A255ZTT7-F1
#
_cell.length_a   1.000
_cell.length_b   1.000
_cell.length_c   1.000
_cell.angle_alpha   90.00
_cell.angle_beta   90.00
_cell.angle_gamma   90.00
#
_symmetry.space_group_name_H-M   'P 1'
#
loop_
_entity.id
_entity.type
_entity.pdbx_description
1 polymer ?
#
loop_
_entity_poly.entity_id
_entity_poly.type
_entity_poly.pdbx_seq_one_letter_code
_entity_poly.pdbx_strand_id
1 'polypeptide(L)'
;MNRIILIGNGFDLAHGMKTRYSDFIADYWNNVINEVVNRIKTNYTSIPGRFENEEIIINNLPGQYIGDVHFQAANFEELKQNLKQIESGIKFKNQFLQLLTIKHNELSWVDIEVEYYTLLKNSFKNSPTKYSIKDLNNDFRSVKILLENYLIKIENEFKESFESKSSYRKIKNAIGFQIYAPLSYRDIDEASLAEKAKFEFESLQNDLSDISQGFKKLENLNSKRQYLIKRLRENANINDIRKLLVAGDTINYFDLNPNEILFLNFNYTLTEEIYRYSTEFETYESLRDIVRKVIHIHGTTDKYDKNDVIFGFGDELDKDYREIEDLHDNDYLENVKSIKYMETDNFKELLQFINSDKYQIFIMGHSCGVSDRTLLNTLFEHKNCASIKPFYYKIDDESDNYSDLVRNISRNFNSKALMRDKVVNKKYCTPLK
;
A
#
# COMPACT_ATOMS: atom_id res chain seq x y z
N MET A 1 14.12 -10.63 15.52
CA MET A 1 13.14 -9.62 15.08
C MET A 1 13.03 -9.66 13.56
N ASN A 2 11.80 -9.71 13.07
CA ASN A 2 11.45 -9.69 11.65
C ASN A 2 11.18 -8.27 11.16
N ARG A 3 11.01 -8.08 9.86
CA ARG A 3 10.59 -6.81 9.26
C ARG A 3 9.43 -7.01 8.29
N ILE A 4 8.48 -6.09 8.33
CA ILE A 4 7.42 -5.96 7.33
C ILE A 4 7.74 -4.74 6.49
N ILE A 5 7.81 -4.90 5.18
CA ILE A 5 7.78 -3.81 4.20
C ILE A 5 6.32 -3.69 3.75
N LEU A 6 5.64 -2.68 4.27
CA LEU A 6 4.23 -2.42 3.99
C LEU A 6 4.16 -1.48 2.78
N ILE A 7 3.71 -2.02 1.65
CA ILE A 7 3.68 -1.36 0.35
C ILE A 7 2.24 -1.00 -0.01
N GLY A 8 2.03 0.20 -0.56
CA GLY A 8 0.75 0.62 -1.13
C GLY A 8 0.93 1.54 -2.34
N ASN A 9 -0.16 2.09 -2.90
CA ASN A 9 -0.17 2.70 -4.25
C ASN A 9 0.89 3.79 -4.47
N GLY A 10 1.23 4.53 -3.41
CA GLY A 10 2.32 5.52 -3.43
C GLY A 10 3.64 4.91 -3.88
N PHE A 11 3.92 3.66 -3.55
CA PHE A 11 5.15 2.98 -3.92
C PHE A 11 5.26 2.86 -5.44
N ASP A 12 4.19 2.45 -6.13
CA ASP A 12 4.17 2.41 -7.59
C ASP A 12 4.34 3.83 -8.18
N LEU A 13 3.71 4.83 -7.56
CA LEU A 13 3.87 6.24 -7.94
C LEU A 13 5.32 6.73 -7.76
N ALA A 14 6.03 6.25 -6.75
CA ALA A 14 7.45 6.55 -6.55
C ALA A 14 8.29 6.05 -7.74
N HIS A 15 7.91 4.88 -8.28
CA HIS A 15 8.48 4.27 -9.49
C HIS A 15 7.93 4.87 -10.80
N GLY A 16 6.98 5.79 -10.72
CA GLY A 16 6.42 6.52 -11.86
C GLY A 16 5.27 5.79 -12.57
N MET A 17 4.70 4.76 -11.97
CA MET A 17 3.49 4.12 -12.48
C MET A 17 2.27 4.97 -12.17
N LYS A 18 1.31 5.03 -13.10
CA LYS A 18 0.09 5.83 -12.98
C LYS A 18 -1.03 5.05 -12.28
N THR A 19 -0.84 4.71 -11.02
CA THR A 19 -1.78 3.85 -10.27
C THR A 19 -2.79 4.62 -9.41
N ARG A 20 -2.90 5.95 -9.57
CA ARG A 20 -3.97 6.70 -8.87
C ARG A 20 -5.32 6.37 -9.49
N TYR A 21 -6.37 6.41 -8.68
CA TYR A 21 -7.73 6.33 -9.19
C TYR A 21 -8.06 7.47 -10.17
N SER A 22 -7.45 8.65 -10.01
CA SER A 22 -7.56 9.74 -10.99
C SER A 22 -6.97 9.38 -12.35
N ASP A 23 -5.84 8.66 -12.37
CA ASP A 23 -5.21 8.21 -13.61
C ASP A 23 -6.09 7.18 -14.31
N PHE A 24 -6.69 6.26 -13.55
CA PHE A 24 -7.69 5.31 -14.05
C PHE A 24 -8.90 6.00 -14.68
N ILE A 25 -9.53 6.96 -13.99
CA ILE A 25 -10.71 7.67 -14.53
C ILE A 25 -10.35 8.46 -15.79
N ALA A 26 -9.17 9.09 -15.82
CA ALA A 26 -8.68 9.79 -17.00
C ALA A 26 -8.44 8.83 -18.18
N ASP A 27 -7.81 7.67 -17.95
CA ASP A 27 -7.59 6.66 -19.00
C ASP A 27 -8.91 6.09 -19.53
N TYR A 28 -9.86 5.80 -18.65
CA TYR A 28 -11.21 5.37 -19.04
C TYR A 28 -11.85 6.37 -20.01
N TRP A 29 -11.87 7.66 -19.66
CA TRP A 29 -12.47 8.68 -20.52
C TRP A 29 -11.68 8.92 -21.80
N ASN A 30 -10.35 8.83 -21.78
CA ASN A 30 -9.54 8.89 -23.00
C ASN A 30 -9.88 7.75 -23.97
N ASN A 31 -10.07 6.53 -23.47
CA ASN A 31 -10.47 5.38 -24.30
C ASN A 31 -11.88 5.59 -24.88
N VAL A 32 -12.84 6.01 -24.06
CA VAL A 32 -14.20 6.34 -24.50
C VAL A 32 -14.19 7.43 -25.58
N ILE A 33 -13.43 8.50 -25.39
CA ILE A 33 -13.32 9.59 -26.37
C ILE A 33 -12.75 9.06 -27.68
N ASN A 34 -11.67 8.26 -27.64
CA ASN A 34 -11.08 7.67 -28.84
C ASN A 34 -12.09 6.80 -29.60
N GLU A 35 -12.87 5.98 -28.90
CA GLU A 35 -13.93 5.16 -29.50
C GLU A 35 -15.05 6.01 -30.12
N VAL A 36 -15.51 7.05 -29.42
CA VAL A 36 -16.54 7.98 -29.92
C VAL A 36 -16.04 8.72 -31.16
N VAL A 37 -14.81 9.26 -31.13
CA VAL A 37 -14.18 9.94 -32.27
C VAL A 37 -14.05 8.99 -33.46
N ASN A 38 -13.61 7.76 -33.23
CA ASN A 38 -13.52 6.75 -34.28
C ASN A 38 -14.90 6.39 -34.85
N ARG A 39 -15.94 6.32 -34.01
CA ARG A 39 -17.32 6.07 -34.44
C ARG A 39 -17.85 7.20 -35.32
N ILE A 40 -17.57 8.45 -34.98
CA ILE A 40 -17.91 9.62 -35.81
C ILE A 40 -17.18 9.57 -37.14
N LYS A 41 -15.85 9.35 -37.12
CA LYS A 41 -15.01 9.29 -38.34
C LYS A 41 -15.42 8.18 -39.31
N THR A 42 -15.92 7.06 -38.79
CA THR A 42 -16.35 5.92 -39.61
C THR A 42 -17.82 5.99 -40.03
N ASN A 43 -18.60 6.95 -39.52
CA ASN A 43 -19.98 7.17 -39.95
C ASN A 43 -20.03 8.09 -41.17
N TYR A 44 -19.92 7.49 -42.36
CA TYR A 44 -20.03 8.17 -43.66
C TYR A 44 -21.46 8.51 -44.07
N THR A 45 -22.44 8.50 -43.15
CA THR A 45 -23.84 8.79 -43.47
C THR A 45 -24.29 10.12 -42.87
N SER A 46 -25.40 10.67 -43.35
CA SER A 46 -26.05 11.84 -42.74
C SER A 46 -26.97 11.47 -41.57
N ILE A 47 -26.95 10.21 -41.13
CA ILE A 47 -27.81 9.72 -40.04
C ILE A 47 -27.02 9.81 -38.73
N PRO A 48 -27.58 10.44 -37.68
CA PRO A 48 -26.93 10.47 -36.38
C PRO A 48 -26.68 9.06 -35.84
N GLY A 49 -25.44 8.81 -35.43
CA GLY A 49 -24.99 7.55 -34.86
C GLY A 49 -25.30 7.42 -33.37
N ARG A 50 -25.07 6.20 -32.87
CA ARG A 50 -25.13 5.87 -31.44
C ARG A 50 -23.82 5.18 -31.03
N PHE A 51 -23.31 5.58 -29.87
CA PHE A 51 -22.26 4.89 -29.14
C PHE A 51 -22.88 4.27 -27.88
N GLU A 52 -22.54 3.03 -27.60
CA GLU A 52 -22.97 2.32 -26.40
C GLU A 52 -21.88 1.32 -26.03
N ASN A 53 -21.49 1.36 -24.76
CA ASN A 53 -20.71 0.30 -24.11
C ASN A 53 -21.48 -0.19 -22.87
N GLU A 54 -20.81 -0.96 -22.00
CA GLU A 54 -21.42 -1.50 -20.77
C GLU A 54 -21.83 -0.41 -19.78
N GLU A 55 -21.13 0.73 -19.78
CA GLU A 55 -21.26 1.77 -18.76
C GLU A 55 -22.10 2.98 -19.19
N ILE A 56 -22.09 3.33 -20.48
CA ILE A 56 -22.70 4.56 -21.00
C ILE A 56 -23.37 4.38 -22.37
N ILE A 57 -24.26 5.33 -22.68
CA ILE A 57 -24.89 5.51 -23.98
C ILE A 57 -24.74 6.98 -24.40
N ILE A 58 -24.36 7.20 -25.65
CA ILE A 58 -24.36 8.51 -26.30
C ILE A 58 -25.15 8.39 -27.61
N ASN A 59 -26.22 9.16 -27.72
CA ASN A 59 -27.08 9.19 -28.90
C ASN A 59 -26.72 10.40 -29.78
N ASN A 60 -27.33 10.49 -30.96
CA ASN A 60 -27.26 11.67 -31.82
C ASN A 60 -25.82 12.10 -32.19
N LEU A 61 -24.89 11.15 -32.33
CA LEU A 61 -23.52 11.46 -32.75
C LEU A 61 -23.50 11.87 -34.23
N PRO A 62 -22.86 12.98 -34.62
CA PRO A 62 -22.85 13.42 -36.01
C PRO A 62 -22.11 12.42 -36.90
N GLY A 63 -22.56 12.28 -38.15
CA GLY A 63 -21.78 11.64 -39.20
C GLY A 63 -20.83 12.63 -39.87
N GLN A 64 -19.85 12.12 -40.63
CA GLN A 64 -18.79 12.94 -41.25
C GLN A 64 -19.32 14.03 -42.20
N TYR A 65 -20.51 13.84 -42.77
CA TYR A 65 -21.11 14.79 -43.73
C TYR A 65 -22.04 15.82 -43.07
N ILE A 66 -22.20 15.79 -41.75
CA ILE A 66 -23.00 16.75 -40.99
C ILE A 66 -22.08 17.85 -40.46
N GLY A 67 -21.65 18.77 -41.35
CA GLY A 67 -20.80 19.93 -41.03
C GLY A 67 -19.29 19.64 -40.87
N ASP A 68 -18.46 20.69 -40.81
CA ASP A 68 -17.01 20.64 -40.47
C ASP A 68 -16.81 20.26 -38.99
N VAL A 69 -17.36 19.12 -38.57
CA VAL A 69 -17.31 18.70 -37.17
C VAL A 69 -15.97 18.02 -36.91
N HIS A 70 -14.97 18.85 -36.60
CA HIS A 70 -13.77 18.39 -35.90
C HIS A 70 -14.15 18.04 -34.46
N PHE A 71 -14.68 16.82 -34.26
CA PHE A 71 -14.93 16.30 -32.93
C PHE A 71 -13.61 15.85 -32.30
N GLN A 72 -13.07 16.67 -31.41
CA GLN A 72 -11.91 16.35 -30.57
C GLN A 72 -12.23 16.73 -29.13
N ALA A 73 -11.83 15.88 -28.19
CA ALA A 73 -11.90 16.16 -26.77
C ALA A 73 -10.63 15.59 -26.11
N ALA A 74 -10.02 16.34 -25.20
CA ALA A 74 -8.88 15.88 -24.42
C ALA A 74 -9.28 15.23 -23.09
N ASN A 75 -10.52 15.44 -22.64
CA ASN A 75 -11.04 14.97 -21.36
C ASN A 75 -12.58 14.92 -21.35
N PHE A 76 -13.13 14.41 -20.25
CA PHE A 76 -14.58 14.26 -20.05
C PHE A 76 -15.37 15.57 -20.17
N GLU A 77 -14.85 16.70 -19.66
CA GLU A 77 -15.58 17.97 -19.71
C GLU A 77 -15.65 18.54 -21.12
N GLU A 78 -14.56 18.47 -21.88
CA GLU A 78 -14.59 18.83 -23.31
C GLU A 78 -15.55 17.94 -24.08
N LEU A 79 -15.56 16.61 -23.82
CA LEU A 79 -16.51 15.70 -24.43
C LEU A 79 -17.96 16.13 -24.11
N LYS A 80 -18.26 16.40 -22.85
CA LYS A 80 -19.59 16.82 -22.38
C LYS A 80 -20.02 18.15 -23.00
N GLN A 81 -19.11 19.11 -23.13
CA GLN A 81 -19.38 20.39 -23.79
C GLN A 81 -19.66 20.21 -25.29
N ASN A 82 -18.85 19.42 -25.98
CA ASN A 82 -19.04 19.11 -27.40
C ASN A 82 -20.37 18.40 -27.65
N LEU A 83 -20.74 17.43 -26.81
CA LEU A 83 -22.04 16.75 -26.89
C LEU A 83 -23.21 17.72 -26.67
N LYS A 84 -23.07 18.67 -25.75
CA LYS A 84 -24.10 19.69 -25.51
C LYS A 84 -24.31 20.60 -26.74
N GLN A 85 -23.25 20.94 -27.47
CA GLN A 85 -23.35 21.77 -28.69
C GLN A 85 -24.16 21.11 -29.81
N ILE A 86 -24.19 19.77 -29.85
CA ILE A 86 -24.96 18.98 -30.82
C ILE A 86 -26.29 18.46 -30.24
N GLU A 87 -26.78 19.07 -29.15
CA GLU A 87 -28.01 18.66 -28.46
C GLU A 87 -28.02 17.17 -28.05
N SER A 88 -26.83 16.64 -27.74
CA SER A 88 -26.62 15.28 -27.23
C SER A 88 -26.17 15.31 -25.77
N GLY A 89 -26.10 14.13 -25.16
CA GLY A 89 -25.65 13.94 -23.79
C GLY A 89 -25.23 12.51 -23.51
N ILE A 90 -24.53 12.33 -22.39
CA ILE A 90 -24.09 11.03 -21.89
C ILE A 90 -25.16 10.51 -20.94
N LYS A 91 -25.73 9.34 -21.27
CA LYS A 91 -26.59 8.60 -20.36
C LYS A 91 -25.76 7.49 -19.71
N PHE A 92 -25.60 7.57 -18.39
CA PHE A 92 -24.92 6.54 -17.61
C PHE A 92 -25.87 5.35 -17.36
N LYS A 93 -25.37 4.15 -17.59
CA LYS A 93 -25.96 2.89 -17.12
C LYS A 93 -25.47 2.61 -15.70
N ASN A 94 -24.18 2.84 -15.46
CA ASN A 94 -23.53 2.72 -14.16
C ASN A 94 -23.55 4.07 -13.43
N GLN A 95 -24.40 4.16 -12.39
CA GLN A 95 -24.57 5.36 -11.57
C GLN A 95 -23.36 5.59 -10.67
N PHE A 96 -22.69 4.53 -10.22
CA PHE A 96 -21.46 4.67 -9.43
C PHE A 96 -20.36 5.36 -10.23
N LEU A 97 -20.09 4.89 -11.46
CA LEU A 97 -19.10 5.50 -12.36
C LEU A 97 -19.46 6.96 -12.69
N GLN A 98 -20.75 7.27 -12.85
CA GLN A 98 -21.20 8.66 -13.01
C GLN A 98 -20.76 9.53 -11.83
N LEU A 99 -20.99 9.06 -10.60
CA LEU A 99 -20.62 9.79 -9.39
C LEU A 99 -19.10 9.96 -9.29
N LEU A 100 -18.33 8.91 -9.53
CA LEU A 100 -16.86 8.98 -9.54
C LEU A 100 -16.35 9.98 -10.58
N THR A 101 -16.93 9.96 -11.79
CA THR A 101 -16.55 10.87 -12.88
C THR A 101 -16.80 12.33 -12.50
N ILE A 102 -17.99 12.63 -11.95
CA ILE A 102 -18.34 14.00 -11.56
C ILE A 102 -17.42 14.49 -10.44
N LYS A 103 -17.20 13.67 -9.41
CA LYS A 103 -16.31 14.04 -8.30
C LYS A 103 -14.87 14.23 -8.74
N HIS A 104 -14.36 13.36 -9.61
CA HIS A 104 -13.03 13.49 -10.18
C HIS A 104 -12.88 14.83 -10.91
N ASN A 105 -13.90 15.21 -11.68
CA ASN A 105 -13.86 16.47 -12.39
C ASN A 105 -13.92 17.70 -11.46
N GLU A 106 -14.68 17.64 -10.38
CA GLU A 106 -14.83 18.77 -9.44
C GLU A 106 -13.63 18.92 -8.48
N LEU A 107 -13.06 17.81 -8.02
CA LEU A 107 -12.06 17.79 -6.94
C LEU A 107 -10.67 17.33 -7.37
N SER A 108 -10.51 16.82 -8.60
CA SER A 108 -9.26 16.21 -9.11
C SER A 108 -8.73 15.03 -8.27
N TRP A 109 -9.53 14.52 -7.31
CA TRP A 109 -9.23 13.33 -6.53
C TRP A 109 -10.53 12.59 -6.19
N VAL A 110 -10.46 11.27 -6.19
CA VAL A 110 -11.56 10.38 -5.80
C VAL A 110 -10.97 9.16 -5.11
N ASP A 111 -11.60 8.72 -4.02
CA ASP A 111 -11.30 7.47 -3.32
C ASP A 111 -12.47 6.52 -3.53
N ILE A 112 -12.31 5.56 -4.44
CA ILE A 112 -13.41 4.69 -4.89
C ILE A 112 -13.98 3.87 -3.72
N GLU A 113 -13.15 3.41 -2.79
CA GLU A 113 -13.58 2.60 -1.65
C GLU A 113 -14.40 3.42 -0.64
N VAL A 114 -13.94 4.65 -0.35
CA VAL A 114 -14.66 5.58 0.53
C VAL A 114 -15.99 6.02 -0.10
N GLU A 115 -16.01 6.25 -1.41
CA GLU A 115 -17.24 6.62 -2.13
C GLU A 115 -18.26 5.49 -2.13
N TYR A 116 -17.82 4.26 -2.39
CA TYR A 116 -18.67 3.08 -2.28
C TYR A 116 -19.25 2.93 -0.87
N TYR A 117 -18.41 3.02 0.17
CA TYR A 117 -18.88 2.89 1.55
C TYR A 117 -19.86 4.00 1.95
N THR A 118 -19.66 5.21 1.43
CA THR A 118 -20.59 6.34 1.64
C THR A 118 -21.97 6.04 1.04
N LEU A 119 -22.03 5.51 -0.18
CA LEU A 119 -23.29 5.14 -0.83
C LEU A 119 -23.97 3.95 -0.15
N LEU A 120 -23.19 2.96 0.28
CA LEU A 120 -23.69 1.82 1.06
C LEU A 120 -24.34 2.29 2.36
N LYS A 121 -23.74 3.25 3.07
CA LYS A 121 -24.35 3.86 4.25
C LYS A 121 -25.64 4.60 3.96
N ASN A 122 -25.67 5.32 2.84
CA ASN A 122 -26.87 6.05 2.45
C ASN A 122 -28.03 5.14 2.05
N SER A 123 -27.77 3.95 1.50
CA SER A 123 -28.83 3.05 1.04
C SER A 123 -29.67 2.49 2.19
N PHE A 124 -29.09 2.26 3.37
CA PHE A 124 -29.86 1.82 4.54
C PHE A 124 -30.34 2.96 5.45
N LYS A 125 -29.63 4.11 5.47
CA LYS A 125 -30.01 5.26 6.32
C LYS A 125 -31.12 6.12 5.73
N ASN A 126 -31.22 6.23 4.40
CA ASN A 126 -32.12 7.19 3.73
C ASN A 126 -33.17 6.49 2.82
N SER A 127 -33.89 5.51 3.37
CA SER A 127 -34.91 4.77 2.63
C SER A 127 -36.18 5.61 2.33
N PRO A 128 -36.76 5.54 1.11
CA PRO A 128 -36.35 4.72 -0.04
C PRO A 128 -35.49 5.49 -1.06
N THR A 129 -34.28 4.98 -1.35
CA THR A 129 -33.44 5.43 -2.48
C THR A 129 -33.85 4.70 -3.76
N LYS A 130 -33.77 5.36 -4.93
CA LYS A 130 -33.96 4.70 -6.25
C LYS A 130 -32.79 3.80 -6.65
N TYR A 131 -31.68 3.86 -5.92
CA TYR A 131 -30.46 3.13 -6.17
C TYR A 131 -30.28 2.14 -5.02
N SER A 132 -30.54 0.86 -5.30
CA SER A 132 -30.52 -0.21 -4.29
C SER A 132 -29.10 -0.70 -4.02
N ILE A 133 -28.89 -1.42 -2.92
CA ILE A 133 -27.59 -2.05 -2.63
C ILE A 133 -27.17 -3.03 -3.73
N LYS A 134 -28.12 -3.76 -4.34
CA LYS A 134 -27.85 -4.66 -5.47
C LYS A 134 -27.37 -3.91 -6.71
N ASP A 135 -28.00 -2.78 -7.02
CA ASP A 135 -27.56 -1.93 -8.13
C ASP A 135 -26.16 -1.38 -7.86
N LEU A 136 -25.90 -0.93 -6.62
CA LEU A 136 -24.58 -0.46 -6.20
C LEU A 136 -23.51 -1.55 -6.29
N ASN A 137 -23.79 -2.77 -5.85
CA ASN A 137 -22.83 -3.88 -5.93
C ASN A 137 -22.52 -4.25 -7.38
N ASN A 138 -23.53 -4.26 -8.25
CA ASN A 138 -23.36 -4.51 -9.69
C ASN A 138 -22.51 -3.42 -10.35
N ASP A 139 -22.83 -2.15 -10.12
CA ASP A 139 -22.09 -1.01 -10.63
C ASP A 139 -20.63 -1.00 -10.13
N PHE A 140 -20.43 -1.33 -8.85
CA PHE A 140 -19.11 -1.45 -8.24
C PHE A 140 -18.31 -2.60 -8.85
N ARG A 141 -18.94 -3.75 -9.13
CA ARG A 141 -18.31 -4.88 -9.82
C ARG A 141 -17.79 -4.49 -11.19
N SER A 142 -18.57 -3.75 -11.99
CA SER A 142 -18.11 -3.27 -13.30
C SER A 142 -16.92 -2.32 -13.18
N VAL A 143 -16.95 -1.39 -12.21
CA VAL A 143 -15.80 -0.49 -11.96
C VAL A 143 -14.54 -1.25 -11.53
N LYS A 144 -14.67 -2.31 -10.71
CA LYS A 144 -13.54 -3.17 -10.33
C LYS A 144 -12.88 -3.83 -11.56
N ILE A 145 -13.68 -4.35 -12.49
CA ILE A 145 -13.17 -4.98 -13.72
C ILE A 145 -12.43 -3.94 -14.60
N LEU A 146 -12.98 -2.73 -14.74
CA LEU A 146 -12.34 -1.65 -15.48
C LEU A 146 -11.00 -1.25 -14.84
N LEU A 147 -10.96 -1.14 -13.51
CA LEU A 147 -9.75 -0.82 -12.76
C LEU A 147 -8.68 -1.92 -12.91
N GLU A 148 -9.07 -3.18 -12.78
CA GLU A 148 -8.17 -4.33 -12.94
C GLU A 148 -7.51 -4.33 -14.34
N ASN A 149 -8.32 -4.18 -15.40
CA ASN A 149 -7.81 -4.11 -16.76
C ASN A 149 -6.84 -2.94 -16.97
N TYR A 150 -7.14 -1.78 -16.37
CA TYR A 150 -6.26 -0.62 -16.39
C TYR A 150 -4.92 -0.89 -15.68
N LEU A 151 -4.95 -1.51 -14.49
CA LEU A 151 -3.74 -1.81 -13.74
C LEU A 151 -2.86 -2.86 -14.45
N ILE A 152 -3.45 -3.87 -15.09
CA ILE A 152 -2.73 -4.82 -15.95
C ILE A 152 -1.98 -4.09 -17.08
N LYS A 153 -2.64 -3.14 -17.75
CA LYS A 153 -2.03 -2.30 -18.80
C LYS A 153 -0.84 -1.52 -18.24
N ILE A 154 -1.02 -0.80 -17.13
CA ILE A 154 0.04 0.01 -16.51
C ILE A 154 1.23 -0.85 -16.05
N GLU A 155 0.97 -2.04 -15.50
CA GLU A 155 2.01 -2.96 -15.09
C GLU A 155 2.85 -3.46 -16.28
N ASN A 156 2.21 -3.79 -17.40
CA ASN A 156 2.91 -4.23 -18.61
C ASN A 156 3.78 -3.10 -19.20
N GLU A 157 3.23 -1.88 -19.31
CA GLU A 157 3.97 -0.69 -19.77
C GLU A 157 5.18 -0.40 -18.85
N PHE A 158 5.03 -0.63 -17.55
CA PHE A 158 6.11 -0.48 -16.58
C PHE A 158 7.20 -1.54 -16.79
N LYS A 159 6.83 -2.84 -16.88
CA LYS A 159 7.77 -3.95 -17.10
C LYS A 159 8.61 -3.74 -18.37
N GLU A 160 8.01 -3.27 -19.46
CA GLU A 160 8.72 -3.00 -20.71
C GLU A 160 9.72 -1.82 -20.62
N SER A 161 9.44 -0.83 -19.77
CA SER A 161 10.21 0.41 -19.73
C SER A 161 11.19 0.52 -18.56
N PHE A 162 11.00 -0.22 -17.47
CA PHE A 162 11.73 -0.05 -16.20
C PHE A 162 13.23 -0.36 -16.30
N GLU A 163 13.64 -1.40 -17.04
CA GLU A 163 15.06 -1.76 -17.11
C GLU A 163 15.88 -0.77 -17.96
N SER A 164 15.22 0.01 -18.83
CA SER A 164 15.88 0.83 -19.84
C SER A 164 16.39 2.20 -19.37
N LYS A 165 15.92 2.73 -18.22
CA LYS A 165 16.28 4.09 -17.78
C LYS A 165 17.22 4.09 -16.57
N SER A 166 18.32 4.82 -16.71
CA SER A 166 19.34 5.01 -15.65
C SER A 166 18.80 5.61 -14.35
N SER A 167 17.71 6.37 -14.41
CA SER A 167 17.00 6.91 -13.25
C SER A 167 16.42 5.81 -12.34
N TYR A 168 15.97 4.70 -12.91
CA TYR A 168 15.36 3.60 -12.15
C TYR A 168 16.38 2.87 -11.28
N ARG A 169 17.62 2.72 -11.75
CA ARG A 169 18.69 2.10 -10.95
C ARG A 169 18.99 2.89 -9.67
N LYS A 170 18.94 4.23 -9.73
CA LYS A 170 19.13 5.08 -8.55
C LYS A 170 18.01 4.88 -7.52
N ILE A 171 16.75 4.85 -7.98
CA ILE A 171 15.57 4.63 -7.13
C ILE A 171 15.62 3.22 -6.52
N LYS A 172 15.85 2.20 -7.36
CA LYS A 172 16.01 0.80 -6.94
C LYS A 172 17.07 0.66 -5.85
N ASN A 173 18.25 1.24 -6.04
CA ASN A 173 19.30 1.18 -5.02
C ASN A 173 18.90 1.93 -3.75
N ALA A 174 18.34 3.14 -3.87
CA ALA A 174 17.94 3.95 -2.72
C ALA A 174 16.91 3.23 -1.84
N ILE A 175 15.88 2.63 -2.45
CA ILE A 175 14.83 1.89 -1.74
C ILE A 175 15.36 0.55 -1.22
N GLY A 176 16.09 -0.21 -2.05
CA GLY A 176 16.64 -1.52 -1.69
C GLY A 176 17.58 -1.45 -0.48
N PHE A 177 18.49 -0.47 -0.45
CA PHE A 177 19.36 -0.26 0.72
C PHE A 177 18.59 0.06 2.00
N GLN A 178 17.42 0.70 1.92
CA GLN A 178 16.57 0.93 3.09
C GLN A 178 15.86 -0.36 3.53
N ILE A 179 15.28 -1.11 2.59
CA ILE A 179 14.59 -2.38 2.88
C ILE A 179 15.51 -3.34 3.65
N TYR A 180 16.76 -3.44 3.22
CA TYR A 180 17.76 -4.37 3.77
C TYR A 180 18.66 -3.74 4.84
N ALA A 181 18.40 -2.50 5.26
CA ALA A 181 19.21 -1.83 6.28
C ALA A 181 19.15 -2.58 7.62
N PRO A 182 20.25 -2.60 8.40
CA PRO A 182 20.22 -3.12 9.76
C PRO A 182 19.15 -2.44 10.64
N LEU A 183 18.67 -3.15 11.66
CA LEU A 183 17.73 -2.65 12.65
C LEU A 183 18.36 -1.49 13.45
N SER A 184 17.65 -0.36 13.50
CA SER A 184 17.98 0.76 14.37
C SER A 184 17.18 0.64 15.67
N TYR A 185 17.83 0.32 16.77
CA TYR A 185 17.19 0.25 18.09
C TYR A 185 16.77 1.62 18.65
N ARG A 186 17.08 2.72 17.95
CA ARG A 186 16.48 4.05 18.21
C ARG A 186 15.04 4.17 17.71
N ASP A 187 14.66 3.27 16.81
CA ASP A 187 13.35 3.27 16.15
C ASP A 187 12.38 2.32 16.88
N ILE A 188 12.89 1.50 17.81
CA ILE A 188 12.17 0.41 18.50
C ILE A 188 11.56 0.93 19.80
N ASP A 189 10.36 0.42 20.13
CA ASP A 189 9.66 0.72 21.37
C ASP A 189 10.47 0.33 22.61
N GLU A 190 10.13 0.97 23.73
CA GLU A 190 10.88 0.85 24.96
C GLU A 190 10.90 -0.59 25.52
N ALA A 191 9.79 -1.32 25.40
CA ALA A 191 9.67 -2.66 25.94
C ALA A 191 10.53 -3.66 25.14
N SER A 192 10.49 -3.60 23.81
CA SER A 192 11.33 -4.47 22.97
C SER A 192 12.81 -4.11 23.02
N LEU A 193 13.16 -2.83 23.22
CA LEU A 193 14.55 -2.46 23.52
C LEU A 193 15.03 -3.06 24.84
N ALA A 194 14.23 -2.97 25.90
CA ALA A 194 14.56 -3.52 27.21
C ALA A 194 14.71 -5.06 27.17
N GLU A 195 13.80 -5.74 26.46
CA GLU A 195 13.84 -7.19 26.24
C GLU A 195 15.14 -7.60 25.52
N LYS A 196 15.50 -6.91 24.43
CA LYS A 196 16.76 -7.19 23.72
C LYS A 196 17.98 -6.94 24.60
N ALA A 197 18.01 -5.83 25.34
CA ALA A 197 19.13 -5.51 26.22
C ALA A 197 19.33 -6.60 27.29
N LYS A 198 18.24 -7.11 27.86
CA LYS A 198 18.27 -8.22 28.82
C LYS A 198 18.81 -9.50 28.17
N PHE A 199 18.29 -9.89 27.00
CA PHE A 199 18.75 -11.07 26.28
C PHE A 199 20.26 -11.01 25.95
N GLU A 200 20.72 -9.89 25.41
CA GLU A 200 22.14 -9.69 25.08
C GLU A 200 23.04 -9.72 26.32
N PHE A 201 22.56 -9.17 27.44
CA PHE A 201 23.28 -9.21 28.70
C PHE A 201 23.40 -10.62 29.28
N GLU A 202 22.30 -11.38 29.33
CA GLU A 202 22.30 -12.77 29.80
C GLU A 202 23.20 -13.65 28.92
N SER A 203 23.11 -13.48 27.60
CA SER A 203 24.00 -14.13 26.65
C SER A 203 25.47 -13.80 26.93
N LEU A 204 25.78 -12.52 27.21
CA LEU A 204 27.14 -12.08 27.50
C LEU A 204 27.67 -12.67 28.80
N GLN A 205 26.85 -12.74 29.84
CA GLN A 205 27.22 -13.36 31.10
C GLN A 205 27.58 -14.84 30.94
N ASN A 206 26.83 -15.57 30.10
CA ASN A 206 27.14 -16.97 29.80
C ASN A 206 28.49 -17.11 29.10
N ASP A 207 28.79 -16.28 28.09
CA ASP A 207 30.09 -16.31 27.43
C ASP A 207 31.25 -15.95 28.37
N LEU A 208 31.06 -14.96 29.25
CA LEU A 208 32.08 -14.58 30.24
C LEU A 208 32.32 -15.70 31.27
N SER A 209 31.25 -16.37 31.71
CA SER A 209 31.33 -17.55 32.59
C SER A 209 32.13 -18.68 31.92
N ASP A 210 31.78 -19.04 30.68
CA ASP A 210 32.47 -20.07 29.90
C ASP A 210 33.96 -19.75 29.71
N ILE A 211 34.30 -18.47 29.47
CA ILE A 211 35.69 -18.02 29.36
C ILE A 211 36.41 -18.16 30.70
N SER A 212 35.80 -17.72 31.80
CA SER A 212 36.40 -17.79 33.14
C SER A 212 36.67 -19.22 33.60
N GLN A 213 35.81 -20.17 33.19
CA GLN A 213 35.93 -21.59 33.49
C GLN A 213 36.83 -22.35 32.50
N GLY A 214 37.35 -21.66 31.48
CA GLY A 214 38.22 -22.22 30.44
C GLY A 214 37.51 -23.09 29.41
N PHE A 215 36.17 -23.10 29.39
CA PHE A 215 35.37 -23.83 28.41
C PHE A 215 35.38 -23.19 27.02
N LYS A 216 35.58 -21.86 26.95
CA LYS A 216 35.74 -21.11 25.70
C LYS A 216 36.95 -20.19 25.76
N LYS A 217 37.56 -19.93 24.61
CA LYS A 217 38.55 -18.86 24.46
C LYS A 217 37.89 -17.65 23.81
N LEU A 218 38.29 -16.44 24.22
CA LEU A 218 37.79 -15.19 23.63
C LEU A 218 37.98 -15.14 22.10
N GLU A 219 39.10 -15.66 21.62
CA GLU A 219 39.45 -15.74 20.19
C GLU A 219 38.47 -16.60 19.37
N ASN A 220 37.76 -17.53 20.02
CA ASN A 220 36.79 -18.41 19.36
C ASN A 220 35.41 -17.76 19.20
N LEU A 221 35.17 -16.60 19.83
CA LEU A 221 33.93 -15.85 19.66
C LEU A 221 33.95 -15.05 18.35
N ASN A 222 32.78 -14.70 17.82
CA ASN A 222 32.71 -13.84 16.65
C ASN A 222 33.29 -12.44 16.93
N SER A 223 33.74 -11.74 15.88
CA SER A 223 34.44 -10.45 15.97
C SER A 223 33.63 -9.39 16.73
N LYS A 224 32.33 -9.28 16.46
CA LYS A 224 31.43 -8.35 17.14
C LYS A 224 31.37 -8.62 18.64
N ARG A 225 31.28 -9.88 19.03
CA ARG A 225 31.23 -10.33 20.42
C ARG A 225 32.54 -10.04 21.15
N GLN A 226 33.68 -10.28 20.50
CA GLN A 226 34.99 -9.90 21.04
C GLN A 226 35.08 -8.38 21.27
N TYR A 227 34.59 -7.58 20.31
CA TYR A 227 34.59 -6.12 20.42
C TYR A 227 33.67 -5.64 21.55
N LEU A 228 32.49 -6.24 21.70
CA LEU A 228 31.55 -5.98 22.80
C LEU A 228 32.20 -6.26 24.16
N ILE A 229 32.84 -7.43 24.34
CA ILE A 229 33.53 -7.78 25.59
C ILE A 229 34.66 -6.79 25.89
N LYS A 230 35.48 -6.40 24.88
CA LYS A 230 36.57 -5.42 25.07
C LYS A 230 36.05 -4.03 25.42
N ARG A 231 34.89 -3.65 24.90
CA ARG A 231 34.26 -2.34 25.13
C ARG A 231 33.66 -2.24 26.53
N LEU A 232 33.07 -3.33 27.01
CA LEU A 232 32.44 -3.42 28.32
C LEU A 232 33.50 -3.66 29.40
N ARG A 233 33.38 -2.96 30.53
CA ARG A 233 34.27 -3.18 31.70
C ARG A 233 33.77 -4.37 32.52
N GLU A 234 34.59 -4.88 33.45
CA GLU A 234 34.27 -6.05 34.30
C GLU A 234 32.94 -5.94 35.07
N ASN A 235 32.44 -4.71 35.32
CA ASN A 235 31.19 -4.44 36.04
C ASN A 235 30.03 -3.98 35.13
N ALA A 236 30.00 -4.44 33.87
CA ALA A 236 28.92 -4.10 32.96
C ALA A 236 27.54 -4.54 33.50
N ASN A 237 26.54 -3.71 33.27
CA ASN A 237 25.14 -4.01 33.60
C ASN A 237 24.24 -3.87 32.36
N ILE A 238 22.96 -4.24 32.52
CA ILE A 238 21.97 -4.19 31.42
C ILE A 238 21.85 -2.78 30.81
N ASN A 239 22.02 -1.71 31.60
CA ASN A 239 21.94 -0.34 31.08
C ASN A 239 23.12 0.00 30.16
N ASP A 240 24.28 -0.63 30.32
CA ASP A 240 25.43 -0.43 29.43
C ASP A 240 25.15 -1.06 28.06
N ILE A 241 24.57 -2.27 28.03
CA ILE A 241 24.10 -2.91 26.80
C ILE A 241 23.05 -2.05 26.12
N ARG A 242 22.07 -1.56 26.88
CA ARG A 242 21.02 -0.70 26.37
C ARG A 242 21.57 0.57 25.72
N LYS A 243 22.56 1.24 26.35
CA LYS A 243 23.24 2.41 25.78
C LYS A 243 23.96 2.09 24.47
N LEU A 244 24.59 0.92 24.39
CA LEU A 244 25.27 0.48 23.16
C LEU A 244 24.28 0.15 22.03
N LEU A 245 23.13 -0.45 22.34
CA LEU A 245 22.10 -0.77 21.33
C LEU A 245 21.62 0.49 20.60
N VAL A 246 21.49 1.62 21.30
CA VAL A 246 21.08 2.92 20.73
C VAL A 246 22.27 3.81 20.28
N ALA A 247 23.50 3.33 20.41
CA ALA A 247 24.69 4.07 19.98
C ALA A 247 24.84 4.09 18.45
N GLY A 248 25.60 5.05 17.92
CA GLY A 248 25.82 5.17 16.47
C GLY A 248 26.71 4.07 15.89
N ASP A 249 27.55 3.46 16.71
CA ASP A 249 28.47 2.38 16.38
C ASP A 249 27.93 0.98 16.76
N THR A 250 26.61 0.88 17.04
CA THR A 250 25.92 -0.35 17.50
C THR A 250 26.18 -1.58 16.60
N ILE A 251 26.32 -1.35 15.29
CA ILE A 251 26.57 -2.40 14.29
C ILE A 251 27.88 -3.16 14.52
N ASN A 252 28.85 -2.54 15.19
CA ASN A 252 30.14 -3.15 15.51
C ASN A 252 30.04 -4.18 16.65
N TYR A 253 28.95 -4.16 17.42
CA TYR A 253 28.78 -4.97 18.62
C TYR A 253 27.70 -6.04 18.49
N PHE A 254 26.65 -5.76 17.71
CA PHE A 254 25.46 -6.63 17.63
C PHE A 254 25.16 -7.07 16.19
N ASP A 255 24.56 -8.26 16.05
CA ASP A 255 23.87 -8.62 14.82
C ASP A 255 22.51 -7.93 14.79
N LEU A 256 22.35 -7.05 13.81
CA LEU A 256 21.19 -6.18 13.65
C LEU A 256 20.44 -6.49 12.35
N ASN A 257 20.79 -7.57 11.65
CA ASN A 257 20.06 -7.98 10.47
C ASN A 257 18.67 -8.52 10.86
N PRO A 258 17.61 -8.20 10.09
CA PRO A 258 16.32 -8.83 10.30
C PRO A 258 16.42 -10.34 10.04
N ASN A 259 15.67 -11.13 10.81
CA ASN A 259 15.63 -12.59 10.64
C ASN A 259 14.86 -12.97 9.36
N GLU A 260 13.67 -12.40 9.20
CA GLU A 260 12.83 -12.55 8.02
C GLU A 260 12.31 -11.17 7.57
N ILE A 261 12.12 -10.99 6.27
CA ILE A 261 11.47 -9.83 5.68
C ILE A 261 10.19 -10.29 4.96
N LEU A 262 9.06 -9.70 5.34
CA LEU A 262 7.78 -9.86 4.66
C LEU A 262 7.49 -8.61 3.84
N PHE A 263 7.36 -8.74 2.52
CA PHE A 263 6.69 -7.73 1.71
C PHE A 263 5.19 -7.94 1.84
N LEU A 264 4.53 -7.05 2.57
CA LEU A 264 3.08 -7.01 2.67
C LEU A 264 2.59 -5.99 1.65
N ASN A 265 2.17 -6.48 0.49
CA ASN A 265 1.78 -5.65 -0.63
C ASN A 265 0.26 -5.46 -0.66
N PHE A 266 -0.18 -4.21 -0.58
CA PHE A 266 -1.59 -3.78 -0.71
C PHE A 266 -1.91 -3.36 -2.14
N ASN A 267 -0.91 -3.25 -3.01
CA ASN A 267 -1.11 -3.02 -4.44
C ASN A 267 -1.53 -4.30 -5.12
N TYR A 268 -2.16 -4.12 -6.27
CA TYR A 268 -2.51 -5.21 -7.18
C TYR A 268 -1.34 -5.58 -8.10
N THR A 269 -0.34 -4.69 -8.23
CA THR A 269 0.83 -4.86 -9.10
C THR A 269 2.04 -5.43 -8.34
N LEU A 270 2.91 -6.10 -9.07
CA LEU A 270 4.07 -6.87 -8.59
C LEU A 270 5.35 -6.02 -8.44
N THR A 271 5.26 -4.79 -7.94
CA THR A 271 6.41 -3.87 -7.84
C THR A 271 7.43 -4.29 -6.78
N GLU A 272 7.08 -5.16 -5.84
CA GLU A 272 8.00 -5.73 -4.87
C GLU A 272 9.03 -6.67 -5.50
N GLU A 273 8.74 -7.25 -6.67
CA GLU A 273 9.65 -8.19 -7.35
C GLU A 273 11.00 -7.56 -7.69
N ILE A 274 11.01 -6.24 -7.93
CA ILE A 274 12.21 -5.43 -8.17
C ILE A 274 13.23 -5.59 -7.03
N TYR A 275 12.75 -5.85 -5.82
CA TYR A 275 13.52 -5.89 -4.58
C TYR A 275 13.73 -7.30 -4.04
N ARG A 276 13.37 -8.35 -4.79
CA ARG A 276 13.39 -9.75 -4.32
C ARG A 276 14.80 -10.27 -4.01
N TYR A 277 15.82 -9.78 -4.72
CA TYR A 277 17.21 -10.24 -4.63
C TYR A 277 18.03 -9.34 -3.71
N SER A 278 18.16 -9.74 -2.44
CA SER A 278 18.88 -8.99 -1.42
C SER A 278 20.37 -8.83 -1.71
N THR A 279 20.98 -9.76 -2.47
CA THR A 279 22.39 -9.71 -2.89
C THR A 279 22.75 -8.46 -3.69
N GLU A 280 21.77 -7.77 -4.28
CA GLU A 280 21.99 -6.49 -4.95
C GLU A 280 22.15 -5.30 -3.99
N PHE A 281 21.70 -5.45 -2.74
CA PHE A 281 21.60 -4.38 -1.74
C PHE A 281 22.34 -4.70 -0.44
N GLU A 282 22.79 -5.94 -0.27
CA GLU A 282 23.57 -6.38 0.88
C GLU A 282 25.00 -5.84 0.79
N THR A 283 25.51 -5.39 1.94
CA THR A 283 26.94 -5.10 2.10
C THR A 283 27.70 -6.42 2.29
N TYR A 284 28.94 -6.51 1.79
CA TYR A 284 29.80 -7.71 1.81
C TYR A 284 29.91 -8.44 3.17
N GLU A 285 29.57 -7.79 4.29
CA GLU A 285 29.61 -8.37 5.64
C GLU A 285 28.33 -9.17 6.02
N SER A 286 27.23 -9.07 5.29
CA SER A 286 25.97 -9.80 5.57
C SER A 286 25.87 -11.09 4.74
N LEU A 287 26.72 -12.08 5.01
CA LEU A 287 26.68 -13.40 4.34
C LEU A 287 25.44 -14.26 4.71
N ARG A 288 24.43 -13.69 5.39
CA ARG A 288 23.24 -14.42 5.82
C ARG A 288 22.15 -14.18 4.78
N ASP A 289 21.75 -15.26 4.10
CA ASP A 289 20.56 -15.25 3.24
C ASP A 289 19.33 -14.96 4.11
N ILE A 290 18.84 -13.72 4.06
CA ILE A 290 17.66 -13.29 4.80
C ILE A 290 16.47 -13.98 4.16
N VAL A 291 15.58 -14.61 4.94
CA VAL A 291 14.37 -15.23 4.39
C VAL A 291 13.39 -14.14 3.97
N ARG A 292 12.83 -14.24 2.75
CA ARG A 292 11.84 -13.29 2.21
C ARG A 292 10.53 -13.99 1.95
N LYS A 293 9.44 -13.31 2.29
CA LYS A 293 8.07 -13.72 1.95
C LYS A 293 7.36 -12.54 1.29
N VAL A 294 6.39 -12.83 0.44
CA VAL A 294 5.53 -11.83 -0.18
C VAL A 294 4.10 -12.26 0.08
N ILE A 295 3.28 -11.34 0.59
CA ILE A 295 1.84 -11.52 0.74
C ILE A 295 1.18 -10.36 0.01
N HIS A 296 0.43 -10.68 -1.04
CA HIS A 296 -0.44 -9.76 -1.76
C HIS A 296 -1.82 -9.80 -1.11
N ILE A 297 -2.02 -8.94 -0.12
CA ILE A 297 -3.19 -9.04 0.77
C ILE A 297 -4.49 -8.63 0.07
N HIS A 298 -4.39 -7.86 -1.01
CA HIS A 298 -5.50 -7.42 -1.84
C HIS A 298 -5.65 -8.19 -3.14
N GLY A 299 -4.99 -9.32 -3.31
CA GLY A 299 -4.95 -9.99 -4.61
C GLY A 299 -3.92 -9.39 -5.56
N THR A 300 -3.80 -9.98 -6.75
CA THR A 300 -2.87 -9.52 -7.79
C THR A 300 -3.58 -9.32 -9.12
N THR A 301 -2.86 -8.73 -10.08
CA THR A 301 -3.24 -8.68 -11.49
C THR A 301 -3.02 -10.00 -12.23
N ASP A 302 -2.43 -11.02 -11.60
CA ASP A 302 -2.20 -12.33 -12.20
C ASP A 302 -3.44 -13.23 -12.05
N LYS A 303 -4.11 -13.51 -13.18
CA LYS A 303 -5.33 -14.32 -13.21
C LYS A 303 -5.09 -15.82 -12.90
N TYR A 304 -3.84 -16.25 -12.75
CA TYR A 304 -3.48 -17.66 -12.56
C TYR A 304 -2.99 -17.99 -11.13
N ASP A 305 -2.78 -16.99 -10.28
CA ASP A 305 -2.26 -17.18 -8.92
C ASP A 305 -3.35 -17.58 -7.89
N LYS A 306 -4.63 -17.54 -8.31
CA LYS A 306 -5.82 -17.78 -7.47
C LYS A 306 -5.94 -16.80 -6.30
N ASN A 307 -5.43 -15.60 -6.45
CA ASN A 307 -5.50 -14.51 -5.50
C ASN A 307 -6.23 -13.32 -6.15
N ASP A 308 -7.53 -13.51 -6.35
CA ASP A 308 -8.38 -12.52 -7.01
C ASP A 308 -8.34 -11.16 -6.30
N VAL A 309 -8.50 -10.09 -7.07
CA VAL A 309 -8.51 -8.70 -6.60
C VAL A 309 -9.58 -8.48 -5.52
N ILE A 310 -9.13 -8.10 -4.32
CA ILE A 310 -9.94 -7.68 -3.19
C ILE A 310 -9.98 -6.15 -3.17
N PHE A 311 -11.15 -5.60 -3.49
CA PHE A 311 -11.41 -4.17 -3.56
C PHE A 311 -12.75 -3.87 -2.88
N GLY A 312 -12.78 -2.97 -1.90
CA GLY A 312 -13.92 -2.83 -1.01
C GLY A 312 -13.64 -1.97 0.22
N PHE A 313 -14.38 -2.18 1.32
CA PHE A 313 -14.15 -1.44 2.57
C PHE A 313 -13.75 -2.39 3.70
N GLY A 314 -12.93 -1.89 4.62
CA GLY A 314 -12.36 -2.66 5.74
C GLY A 314 -12.21 -1.85 7.02
N ASP A 315 -13.15 -0.94 7.30
CA ASP A 315 -13.26 -0.25 8.60
C ASP A 315 -14.38 -0.86 9.45
N GLU A 316 -14.10 -2.01 10.09
CA GLU A 316 -15.04 -2.66 11.02
C GLU A 316 -15.09 -1.96 12.38
N LEU A 317 -14.14 -1.04 12.62
CA LEU A 317 -14.10 -0.22 13.83
C LEU A 317 -15.02 1.00 13.71
N ASP A 318 -15.61 1.25 12.54
CA ASP A 318 -16.64 2.27 12.36
C ASP A 318 -17.95 1.85 13.04
N LYS A 319 -18.62 2.82 13.68
CA LYS A 319 -19.90 2.59 14.35
C LYS A 319 -21.00 2.14 13.38
N ASP A 320 -20.96 2.64 12.15
CA ASP A 320 -21.93 2.37 11.10
C ASP A 320 -21.75 0.93 10.56
N TYR A 321 -20.59 0.30 10.77
CA TYR A 321 -20.37 -1.11 10.42
C TYR A 321 -21.28 -2.05 11.23
N ARG A 322 -21.46 -1.78 12.53
CA ARG A 322 -22.36 -2.59 13.36
C ARG A 322 -23.81 -2.48 12.89
N GLU A 323 -24.23 -1.28 12.48
CA GLU A 323 -25.56 -1.07 11.91
C GLU A 323 -25.76 -1.92 10.65
N ILE A 324 -24.72 -2.09 9.83
CA ILE A 324 -24.74 -2.94 8.63
C ILE A 324 -24.92 -4.42 8.99
N GLU A 325 -24.20 -4.93 10.00
CA GLU A 325 -24.33 -6.32 10.44
C GLU A 325 -25.74 -6.63 10.97
N ASP A 326 -26.36 -5.66 11.66
CA ASP A 326 -27.70 -5.77 12.22
C ASP A 326 -28.83 -5.75 11.16
N LEU A 327 -28.53 -5.41 9.89
CA LEU A 327 -29.52 -5.45 8.80
C LEU A 327 -29.93 -6.88 8.41
N HIS A 328 -29.12 -7.88 8.73
CA HIS A 328 -29.32 -9.28 8.33
C HIS A 328 -29.51 -9.46 6.81
N ASP A 329 -28.87 -8.61 6.00
CA ASP A 329 -28.89 -8.66 4.54
C ASP A 329 -27.45 -8.78 4.01
N ASN A 330 -27.14 -9.94 3.41
CA ASN A 330 -25.80 -10.26 2.94
C ASN A 330 -25.33 -9.38 1.78
N ASP A 331 -26.24 -8.71 1.05
CA ASP A 331 -25.87 -7.80 -0.04
C ASP A 331 -25.02 -6.63 0.49
N TYR A 332 -25.22 -6.21 1.74
CA TYR A 332 -24.41 -5.15 2.37
C TYR A 332 -23.00 -5.62 2.78
N LEU A 333 -22.79 -6.93 2.87
CA LEU A 333 -21.52 -7.52 3.30
C LEU A 333 -20.65 -8.00 2.12
N GLU A 334 -21.19 -7.98 0.89
CA GLU A 334 -20.54 -8.53 -0.31
C GLU A 334 -19.13 -7.97 -0.56
N ASN A 335 -18.91 -6.69 -0.28
CA ASN A 335 -17.67 -5.97 -0.56
C ASN A 335 -16.88 -5.60 0.71
N VAL A 336 -17.06 -6.36 1.80
CA VAL A 336 -16.25 -6.25 3.02
C VAL A 336 -14.93 -7.00 2.84
N LYS A 337 -13.80 -6.30 2.99
CA LYS A 337 -12.47 -6.88 2.74
C LYS A 337 -12.14 -8.06 3.67
N SER A 338 -12.50 -8.00 4.95
CA SER A 338 -12.19 -9.07 5.89
C SER A 338 -12.90 -10.38 5.61
N ILE A 339 -14.11 -10.32 5.05
CA ILE A 339 -14.80 -11.51 4.55
C ILE A 339 -14.03 -12.06 3.34
N LYS A 340 -13.59 -11.19 2.44
CA LYS A 340 -12.79 -11.58 1.26
C LYS A 340 -11.41 -12.14 1.60
N TYR A 341 -10.79 -11.69 2.68
CA TYR A 341 -9.54 -12.27 3.18
C TYR A 341 -9.67 -13.73 3.62
N MET A 342 -10.88 -14.24 3.82
CA MET A 342 -11.13 -15.65 4.13
C MET A 342 -11.17 -16.54 2.88
N GLU A 343 -11.18 -15.95 1.68
CA GLU A 343 -11.22 -16.68 0.40
C GLU A 343 -9.82 -17.21 -0.01
N THR A 344 -8.74 -16.73 0.63
CA THR A 344 -7.35 -17.17 0.41
C THR A 344 -6.59 -17.38 1.73
N ASP A 345 -5.44 -18.06 1.68
CA ASP A 345 -4.60 -18.28 2.88
C ASP A 345 -3.74 -17.05 3.27
N ASN A 346 -3.72 -15.99 2.47
CA ASN A 346 -2.84 -14.83 2.62
C ASN A 346 -2.94 -14.16 4.00
N PHE A 347 -4.17 -13.92 4.48
CA PHE A 347 -4.37 -13.28 5.78
C PHE A 347 -3.93 -14.20 6.93
N LYS A 348 -4.12 -15.52 6.79
CA LYS A 348 -3.66 -16.51 7.77
C LYS A 348 -2.14 -16.59 7.82
N GLU A 349 -1.46 -16.54 6.66
CA GLU A 349 0.00 -16.46 6.60
C GLU A 349 0.54 -15.19 7.24
N LEU A 350 -0.14 -14.05 7.02
CA LEU A 350 0.18 -12.79 7.70
C LEU A 350 0.07 -12.94 9.22
N LEU A 351 -1.01 -13.55 9.71
CA LEU A 351 -1.18 -13.82 11.15
C LEU A 351 -0.08 -14.73 11.70
N GLN A 352 0.32 -15.77 10.97
CA GLN A 352 1.44 -16.63 11.37
C GLN A 352 2.76 -15.84 11.46
N PHE A 353 3.01 -14.96 10.49
CA PHE A 353 4.22 -14.13 10.48
C PHE A 353 4.28 -13.17 11.66
N ILE A 354 3.20 -12.42 11.94
CA ILE A 354 3.21 -11.43 13.05
C ILE A 354 3.26 -12.10 14.43
N ASN A 355 2.86 -13.37 14.54
CA ASN A 355 2.92 -14.14 15.77
C ASN A 355 4.25 -14.86 15.98
N SER A 356 5.11 -15.00 14.96
CA SER A 356 6.34 -15.81 15.04
C SER A 356 7.47 -15.17 15.87
N ASP A 357 7.64 -13.86 15.77
CA ASP A 357 8.65 -13.08 16.50
C ASP A 357 8.22 -11.60 16.58
N LYS A 358 8.94 -10.78 17.35
CA LYS A 358 8.89 -9.31 17.27
C LYS A 358 9.15 -8.84 15.85
N TYR A 359 8.52 -7.76 15.42
CA TYR A 359 8.73 -7.19 14.10
C TYR A 359 8.68 -5.67 14.06
N GLN A 360 9.37 -5.10 13.08
CA GLN A 360 9.31 -3.69 12.71
C GLN A 360 8.57 -3.53 11.38
N ILE A 361 7.77 -2.47 11.22
CA ILE A 361 7.07 -2.13 9.98
C ILE A 361 7.76 -0.94 9.33
N PHE A 362 8.10 -1.06 8.06
CA PHE A 362 8.46 0.06 7.18
C PHE A 362 7.27 0.35 6.28
N ILE A 363 6.68 1.53 6.43
CA ILE A 363 5.56 1.97 5.58
C ILE A 363 6.15 2.70 4.39
N MET A 364 6.01 2.11 3.20
CA MET A 364 6.52 2.66 1.94
C MET A 364 5.36 2.86 0.98
N GLY A 365 4.95 4.12 0.79
CA GLY A 365 3.93 4.46 -0.21
C GLY A 365 2.50 4.04 0.11
N HIS A 366 2.23 3.43 1.27
CA HIS A 366 0.87 3.18 1.71
C HIS A 366 0.21 4.43 2.31
N SER A 367 -1.06 4.68 1.98
CA SER A 367 -1.80 5.85 2.47
C SER A 367 -2.18 5.73 3.96
N CYS A 368 -2.27 4.49 4.45
CA CYS A 368 -2.81 4.12 5.76
C CYS A 368 -4.22 4.69 5.99
N GLY A 369 -5.00 4.76 4.90
CA GLY A 369 -6.38 5.21 4.88
C GLY A 369 -7.31 4.32 5.70
N VAL A 370 -8.56 4.78 5.83
CA VAL A 370 -9.57 4.10 6.64
C VAL A 370 -10.07 2.79 6.00
N SER A 371 -9.93 2.63 4.67
CA SER A 371 -10.42 1.44 3.98
C SER A 371 -9.71 0.14 4.39
N ASP A 372 -8.53 0.21 5.00
CA ASP A 372 -7.76 -0.95 5.51
C ASP A 372 -7.63 -0.95 7.03
N ARG A 373 -8.45 -0.15 7.72
CA ARG A 373 -8.24 0.19 9.13
C ARG A 373 -8.23 -1.01 10.06
N THR A 374 -9.11 -2.00 9.86
CA THR A 374 -9.13 -3.21 10.69
C THR A 374 -7.80 -3.98 10.61
N LEU A 375 -7.29 -4.17 9.39
CA LEU A 375 -6.05 -4.90 9.17
C LEU A 375 -4.84 -4.11 9.69
N LEU A 376 -4.76 -2.81 9.39
CA LEU A 376 -3.68 -1.96 9.88
C LEU A 376 -3.68 -1.88 11.42
N ASN A 377 -4.85 -1.78 12.06
CA ASN A 377 -4.95 -1.82 13.52
C ASN A 377 -4.42 -3.14 14.08
N THR A 378 -4.78 -4.27 13.47
CA THR A 378 -4.26 -5.60 13.83
C THR A 378 -2.73 -5.63 13.79
N LEU A 379 -2.11 -5.06 12.76
CA LEU A 379 -0.64 -5.01 12.64
C LEU A 379 0.01 -4.04 13.63
N PHE A 380 -0.57 -2.86 13.81
CA PHE A 380 0.05 -1.76 14.56
C PHE A 380 -0.05 -1.96 16.07
N GLU A 381 -1.18 -2.47 16.56
CA GLU A 381 -1.42 -2.71 17.98
C GLU A 381 -1.04 -4.13 18.43
N HIS A 382 -0.58 -4.99 17.52
CA HIS A 382 -0.07 -6.31 17.89
C HIS A 382 1.03 -6.22 18.96
N LYS A 383 1.03 -7.18 19.90
CA LYS A 383 2.02 -7.28 20.98
C LYS A 383 3.47 -7.45 20.49
N ASN A 384 3.63 -7.98 19.27
CA ASN A 384 4.93 -8.18 18.65
C ASN A 384 5.37 -7.02 17.74
N CYS A 385 4.47 -6.07 17.42
CA CYS A 385 4.86 -4.88 16.67
C CYS A 385 5.72 -3.98 17.56
N ALA A 386 6.97 -3.82 17.18
CA ALA A 386 7.98 -3.12 17.96
C ALA A 386 8.29 -1.71 17.44
N SER A 387 7.93 -1.43 16.18
CA SER A 387 8.24 -0.15 15.54
C SER A 387 7.45 0.02 14.25
N ILE A 388 7.08 1.25 13.93
CA ILE A 388 6.44 1.66 12.68
C ILE A 388 7.19 2.87 12.13
N LYS A 389 7.97 2.66 11.07
CA LYS A 389 8.78 3.68 10.41
C LYS A 389 8.12 4.13 9.10
N PRO A 390 7.53 5.34 9.06
CA PRO A 390 7.01 5.90 7.84
C PRO A 390 8.10 6.47 6.93
N PHE A 391 8.09 6.08 5.66
CA PHE A 391 8.86 6.72 4.59
C PHE A 391 7.94 7.67 3.84
N TYR A 392 8.27 8.96 3.88
CA TYR A 392 7.41 10.04 3.38
C TYR A 392 7.88 10.54 2.00
N TYR A 393 7.02 11.25 1.28
CA TYR A 393 7.36 11.91 0.02
C TYR A 393 7.71 13.36 0.27
N LYS A 394 8.82 13.81 -0.31
CA LYS A 394 9.10 15.23 -0.46
C LYS A 394 8.40 15.76 -1.69
N ILE A 395 7.67 16.85 -1.52
CA ILE A 395 7.02 17.56 -2.62
C ILE A 395 8.00 18.62 -3.14
N ASP A 396 8.63 19.36 -2.24
CA ASP A 396 9.70 20.32 -2.49
C ASP A 396 10.64 20.41 -1.27
N ASP A 397 11.54 21.40 -1.24
CA ASP A 397 12.51 21.58 -0.15
C ASP A 397 11.86 21.98 1.19
N GLU A 398 10.66 22.55 1.17
CA GLU A 398 9.95 23.08 2.33
C GLU A 398 8.74 22.22 2.74
N SER A 399 8.24 21.36 1.85
CA SER A 399 7.00 20.62 2.04
C SER A 399 7.14 19.11 1.79
N ASP A 400 6.47 18.35 2.67
CA ASP A 400 6.39 16.89 2.60
C ASP A 400 5.06 16.38 3.15
N ASN A 401 4.74 15.12 2.84
CA ASN A 401 3.49 14.50 3.25
C ASN A 401 3.56 13.77 4.62
N TYR A 402 4.63 13.94 5.40
CA TYR A 402 4.81 13.18 6.65
C TYR A 402 3.67 13.43 7.63
N SER A 403 3.22 14.68 7.77
CA SER A 403 2.14 15.03 8.69
C SER A 403 0.84 14.30 8.35
N ASP A 404 0.51 14.19 7.07
CA ASP A 404 -0.73 13.52 6.64
C ASP A 404 -0.63 12.00 6.80
N LEU A 405 0.54 11.43 6.49
CA LEU A 405 0.83 10.01 6.73
C LEU A 405 0.67 9.66 8.22
N VAL A 406 1.23 10.46 9.14
CA VAL A 406 1.09 10.22 10.58
C VAL A 406 -0.35 10.41 11.06
N ARG A 407 -1.10 11.37 10.52
CA ARG A 407 -2.54 11.54 10.83
C ARG A 407 -3.31 10.30 10.41
N ASN A 408 -3.04 9.75 9.24
CA ASN A 408 -3.66 8.51 8.76
C ASN A 408 -3.28 7.31 9.63
N ILE A 409 -1.99 7.11 9.92
CA ILE A 409 -1.52 6.08 10.87
C ILE A 409 -2.26 6.23 12.22
N SER A 410 -2.42 7.44 12.73
CA SER A 410 -3.08 7.69 14.02
C SER A 410 -4.51 7.18 14.07
N ARG A 411 -5.25 7.18 12.95
CA ARG A 411 -6.63 6.69 12.87
C ARG A 411 -6.72 5.17 13.05
N ASN A 412 -5.63 4.45 12.75
CA ASN A 412 -5.52 3.01 12.90
C ASN A 412 -5.12 2.56 14.31
N PHE A 413 -4.99 3.48 15.27
CA PHE A 413 -4.71 3.19 16.68
C PHE A 413 -5.91 3.52 17.57
N ASN A 414 -6.28 2.57 18.42
CA ASN A 414 -7.17 2.78 19.55
C ASN A 414 -6.40 3.45 20.72
N SER A 415 -5.15 3.03 20.96
CA SER A 415 -4.28 3.58 22.01
C SER A 415 -3.29 4.60 21.45
N LYS A 416 -3.50 5.89 21.78
CA LYS A 416 -2.57 6.96 21.41
C LYS A 416 -1.24 6.88 22.16
N ALA A 417 -1.20 6.20 23.30
CA ALA A 417 0.05 5.93 24.01
C ALA A 417 0.92 4.94 23.21
N LEU A 418 0.34 3.82 22.78
CA LEU A 418 1.04 2.84 21.92
C LEU A 418 1.49 3.47 20.60
N MET A 419 0.66 4.33 20.01
CA MET A 419 1.04 5.06 18.79
C MET A 419 2.32 5.87 19.00
N ARG A 420 2.41 6.68 20.07
CA ARG A 420 3.58 7.55 20.32
C ARG A 420 4.84 6.77 20.65
N ASP A 421 4.70 5.56 21.20
CA ASP A 421 5.81 4.67 21.54
C ASP A 421 6.34 3.92 20.31
N LYS A 422 5.43 3.45 19.43
CA LYS A 422 5.78 2.63 18.26
C LYS A 422 6.07 3.42 16.98
N VAL A 423 5.43 4.57 16.78
CA VAL A 423 5.60 5.36 15.54
C VAL A 423 6.88 6.19 15.61
N VAL A 424 7.78 5.94 14.67
CA VAL A 424 9.10 6.56 14.65
C VAL A 424 9.00 8.06 14.38
N ASN A 425 9.72 8.85 15.17
CA ASN A 425 9.79 10.30 15.02
C ASN A 425 10.37 10.70 13.64
N LYS A 426 9.85 11.77 13.04
CA LYS A 426 10.28 12.31 11.74
C LYS A 426 11.79 12.47 11.61
N LYS A 427 12.48 12.87 12.68
CA LYS A 427 13.94 13.04 12.72
C LYS A 427 14.72 11.77 12.34
N TYR A 428 14.13 10.60 12.57
CA TYR A 428 14.73 9.30 12.28
C TYR A 428 14.12 8.62 11.05
N CYS A 429 13.17 9.29 10.39
CA CYS A 429 12.54 8.85 9.15
C CYS A 429 13.26 9.48 7.94
N THR A 430 13.18 8.78 6.81
CA THR A 430 13.79 9.22 5.55
C THR A 430 12.73 9.32 4.46
N PRO A 431 12.91 10.23 3.49
CA PRO A 431 12.01 10.29 2.36
C PRO A 431 12.18 9.07 1.46
N LEU A 432 11.10 8.62 0.83
CA LEU A 432 11.12 7.58 -0.21
C LEU A 432 11.52 8.18 -1.57
N LYS A 433 11.21 9.46 -1.79
CA LYS A 433 11.55 10.25 -2.97
C LYS A 433 11.57 11.73 -2.61
#